data_AF-A0A2H0I8R9-F1
#
_entry.id   AF-A0A2H0I8R9-F1
#
_cell.length_a   1.000
_cell.length_b   1.000
_cell.length_c   1.000
_cell.angle_alpha   90.00
_cell.angle_beta   90.00
_cell.angle_gamma   90.00
#
_symmetry.space_group_name_H-M   'P 1'
#
loop_
_entity.id
_entity.type
_entity.pdbx_description
1 polymer ?
#
loop_
_entity_poly.entity_id
_entity_poly.type
_entity_poly.pdbx_seq_one_letter_code
_entity_poly.pdbx_strand_id
1 'polypeptide(L)'
;MKQQSQRTLARARNSKTYYVARHECPGLFKAMMQDLMRIDGFSEVDIAFGSGVSIETVRECLFGRQPMLDQRSFLALLAFFSRFFCRNH
;
A
#
# COMPACT_ATOMS: atom_id res chain seq x y z
N MET A 1 27.10 -5.83 14.18
CA MET A 1 25.77 -6.37 13.78
C MET A 1 24.83 -5.36 13.10
N LYS A 2 25.29 -4.21 12.55
CA LYS A 2 24.39 -3.20 11.92
C LYS A 2 24.31 -3.25 10.38
N GLN A 3 25.24 -3.92 9.69
CA GLN A 3 25.29 -3.95 8.23
C GLN A 3 24.35 -5.00 7.58
N GLN A 4 23.94 -6.02 8.33
CA GLN A 4 23.09 -7.10 7.80
C GLN A 4 21.64 -6.67 7.64
N SER A 5 21.13 -5.81 8.53
CA SER A 5 19.76 -5.27 8.46
C SER A 5 19.55 -4.29 7.30
N GLN A 6 20.61 -3.57 6.88
CA GLN A 6 20.57 -2.64 5.75
C GLN A 6 20.55 -3.38 4.39
N ARG A 7 21.19 -4.56 4.30
CA ARG A 7 21.14 -5.40 3.10
C ARG A 7 19.77 -6.06 2.88
N THR A 8 19.07 -6.43 3.94
CA THR A 8 17.71 -7.01 3.84
C THR A 8 16.68 -5.98 3.37
N LEU A 9 16.84 -4.71 3.76
CA LEU A 9 16.01 -3.57 3.32
C LEU A 9 16.37 -3.08 1.90
N ALA A 10 17.63 -3.17 1.48
CA ALA A 10 18.05 -2.86 0.10
C ALA A 10 17.57 -3.92 -0.92
N ARG A 11 17.30 -5.14 -0.45
CA ARG A 11 16.65 -6.21 -1.22
C ARG A 11 15.12 -6.06 -1.30
N ALA A 12 14.57 -5.17 -0.47
CA ALA A 12 13.22 -4.70 -0.66
C ALA A 12 13.17 -3.83 -1.93
N ARG A 13 12.11 -3.98 -2.73
CA ARG A 13 11.58 -2.91 -3.60
C ARG A 13 12.39 -2.54 -4.86
N ASN A 14 12.98 -3.48 -5.59
CA ASN A 14 12.73 -3.55 -7.04
C ASN A 14 11.57 -4.53 -7.23
N SER A 15 10.46 -4.33 -6.49
CA SER A 15 9.52 -5.43 -6.32
C SER A 15 8.83 -5.68 -7.64
N LYS A 16 9.09 -6.85 -8.21
CA LYS A 16 8.25 -7.48 -9.24
C LYS A 16 6.78 -7.25 -8.90
N THR A 17 6.41 -7.29 -7.62
CA THR A 17 5.08 -6.95 -7.09
C THR A 17 4.55 -5.58 -7.52
N TYR A 18 5.33 -4.49 -7.43
CA TYR A 18 4.86 -3.18 -7.89
C TYR A 18 4.62 -3.18 -9.39
N TYR A 19 5.58 -3.70 -10.15
CA TYR A 19 5.50 -3.76 -11.60
C TYR A 19 4.32 -4.63 -12.06
N VAL A 20 4.18 -5.83 -11.50
CA VAL A 20 3.09 -6.77 -11.74
C VAL A 20 1.75 -6.16 -11.35
N ALA A 21 1.61 -5.64 -10.13
CA ALA A 21 0.34 -5.04 -9.70
C ALA A 21 -0.06 -3.85 -10.59
N ARG A 22 0.91 -3.04 -11.01
CA ARG A 22 0.69 -1.89 -11.89
C ARG A 22 0.28 -2.29 -13.32
N HIS A 23 0.89 -3.33 -13.88
CA HIS A 23 0.68 -3.71 -15.28
C HIS A 23 -0.41 -4.78 -15.48
N GLU A 24 -0.50 -5.75 -14.57
CA GLU A 24 -1.38 -6.90 -14.70
C GLU A 24 -2.70 -6.71 -13.94
N CYS A 25 -2.73 -5.84 -12.92
CA CYS A 25 -3.91 -5.66 -12.06
C CYS A 25 -4.16 -4.18 -11.69
N PRO A 26 -4.43 -3.29 -12.66
CA PRO A 26 -4.52 -1.85 -12.42
C PRO A 26 -5.60 -1.42 -11.42
N GLY A 27 -6.64 -2.25 -11.21
CA GLY A 27 -7.70 -2.01 -10.23
C GLY A 27 -7.41 -2.52 -8.81
N LEU A 28 -6.32 -3.27 -8.60
CA LEU A 28 -6.02 -3.93 -7.33
C LEU A 28 -5.95 -2.94 -6.16
N PHE A 29 -5.35 -1.76 -6.41
CA PHE A 29 -5.20 -0.75 -5.36
C PHE A 29 -6.51 -0.16 -4.91
N LYS A 30 -7.38 0.15 -5.86
CA LYS A 30 -8.70 0.64 -5.54
C LYS A 30 -9.47 -0.39 -4.73
N ALA A 31 -9.39 -1.66 -5.09
CA ALA A 31 -10.02 -2.75 -4.33
C ALA A 31 -9.44 -2.87 -2.90
N MET A 32 -8.11 -2.89 -2.74
CA MET A 32 -7.47 -2.94 -1.43
C MET A 32 -7.86 -1.76 -0.53
N MET A 33 -7.94 -0.56 -1.10
CA MET A 33 -8.33 0.64 -0.38
C MET A 33 -9.80 0.60 0.02
N GLN A 34 -10.69 0.11 -0.85
CA GLN A 34 -12.09 -0.11 -0.52
C GLN A 34 -12.27 -1.16 0.58
N ASP A 35 -11.45 -2.20 0.61
CA ASP A 35 -11.47 -3.20 1.68
C ASP A 35 -10.97 -2.62 3.01
N LEU A 36 -9.94 -1.77 3.00
CA LEU A 36 -9.53 -1.03 4.20
C LEU A 36 -10.65 -0.14 4.75
N MET A 37 -11.41 0.54 3.88
CA MET A 37 -12.55 1.37 4.27
C MET A 37 -13.74 0.55 4.83
N ARG A 38 -13.77 -0.77 4.63
CA ARG A 38 -14.79 -1.67 5.18
C ARG A 38 -14.46 -2.17 6.59
N ILE A 39 -13.22 -2.01 7.04
CA ILE A 39 -12.87 -2.27 8.45
C ILE A 39 -13.64 -1.26 9.29
N ASP A 40 -14.41 -1.73 10.26
CA ASP A 40 -15.36 -0.92 11.04
C ASP A 40 -14.72 0.40 11.51
N GLY A 41 -15.19 1.52 10.94
CA GLY A 41 -14.79 2.88 11.31
C GLY A 41 -13.50 3.41 10.69
N PHE A 42 -12.82 2.70 9.77
CA PHE A 42 -11.64 3.24 9.10
C PHE A 42 -11.99 4.36 8.12
N SER A 43 -11.50 5.55 8.40
CA SER A 43 -11.58 6.71 7.51
C SER A 43 -10.36 6.79 6.59
N GLU A 44 -10.46 7.64 5.57
CA GLU A 44 -9.32 8.02 4.71
C GLU A 44 -8.12 8.53 5.53
N VAL A 45 -8.42 9.24 6.64
CA VAL A 45 -7.42 9.81 7.55
C VAL A 45 -6.69 8.69 8.29
N ASP A 46 -7.41 7.67 8.76
CA ASP A 46 -6.81 6.53 9.47
C ASP A 46 -5.88 5.74 8.56
N ILE A 47 -6.27 5.58 7.28
CA ILE A 47 -5.43 4.91 6.29
C ILE A 47 -4.19 5.75 5.98
N ALA A 48 -4.35 7.06 5.75
CA ALA A 48 -3.23 7.97 5.48
C ALA A 48 -2.24 7.96 6.65
N PHE A 49 -2.73 8.15 7.87
CA PHE A 49 -1.93 8.13 9.09
C PHE A 49 -1.23 6.79 9.32
N GLY A 50 -1.97 5.68 9.23
CA GLY A 50 -1.46 4.35 9.54
C GLY A 50 -0.47 3.81 8.51
N SER A 51 -0.60 4.23 7.24
CA SER A 51 0.32 3.88 6.16
C SER A 51 1.48 4.87 6.00
N GLY A 52 1.36 6.07 6.55
CA GLY A 52 2.36 7.14 6.42
C GLY A 52 2.40 7.77 5.02
N VAL A 53 1.28 7.74 4.29
CA VAL A 53 1.10 8.44 3.00
C VAL A 53 0.18 9.64 3.17
N SER A 54 0.13 10.53 2.18
CA SER A 54 -0.75 11.70 2.27
C SER A 54 -2.22 11.33 2.04
N ILE A 55 -3.13 12.13 2.59
CA ILE A 55 -4.58 11.93 2.41
C ILE A 55 -4.99 12.13 0.94
N GLU A 56 -4.30 12.99 0.21
CA GLU A 56 -4.50 13.20 -1.24
C GLU A 56 -4.18 11.91 -2.00
N THR A 57 -3.08 11.23 -1.66
CA THR A 57 -2.72 9.94 -2.25
C THR A 57 -3.79 8.88 -2.00
N VAL A 58 -4.34 8.84 -0.77
CA VAL A 58 -5.44 7.93 -0.42
C VAL A 58 -6.70 8.21 -1.26
N ARG A 59 -7.09 9.49 -1.37
CA ARG A 59 -8.25 9.92 -2.16
C ARG A 59 -8.07 9.66 -3.64
N GLU A 60 -6.88 9.88 -4.18
CA GLU A 60 -6.55 9.55 -5.56
C GLU A 60 -6.75 8.05 -5.83
N CYS A 61 -6.32 7.18 -4.89
CA CYS A 61 -6.53 5.74 -5.01
C CYS A 61 -8.00 5.32 -4.99
N LEU A 62 -8.82 5.97 -4.18
CA LEU A 62 -10.25 5.65 -4.03
C LEU A 62 -11.09 6.19 -5.18
N PHE A 63 -10.84 7.43 -5.60
CA PHE A 63 -11.72 8.18 -6.49
C PHE A 63 -11.11 8.48 -7.86
N GLY A 64 -9.79 8.33 -8.02
CA GLY A 64 -9.09 8.48 -9.29
C GLY A 64 -9.54 7.43 -10.32
N ARG A 65 -9.56 7.84 -11.60
CA ARG A 65 -9.87 6.91 -12.70
C ARG A 65 -8.77 5.89 -12.94
N GLN A 66 -7.52 6.29 -12.74
CA GLN A 66 -6.32 5.46 -12.84
C GLN A 66 -5.26 5.98 -11.85
N PRO A 67 -5.34 5.60 -10.57
CA PRO A 67 -4.37 6.09 -9.59
C PRO A 67 -2.96 5.59 -9.93
N MET A 68 -2.04 6.54 -10.14
CA MET A 68 -0.64 6.23 -10.40
C MET A 68 0.19 6.48 -9.15
N LEU A 69 0.21 5.48 -8.26
CA LEU A 69 1.06 5.50 -7.09
C LEU A 69 2.53 5.38 -7.47
N ASP A 70 3.38 6.22 -6.87
CA ASP A 70 4.79 5.94 -6.83
C ASP A 70 5.06 4.66 -6.01
N GLN A 71 6.20 4.02 -6.27
CA GLN A 71 6.53 2.73 -5.68
C GLN A 71 6.62 2.77 -4.14
N ARG A 72 7.06 3.90 -3.56
CA ARG A 72 7.19 4.03 -2.10
C ARG A 72 5.80 4.03 -1.47
N SER A 73 4.89 4.86 -1.98
CA SER A 73 3.51 4.95 -1.51
C SER A 73 2.77 3.62 -1.68
N PHE A 74 2.95 2.96 -2.82
CA PHE A 74 2.42 1.61 -3.06
C PHE A 74 2.81 0.63 -1.95
N LEU A 75 4.11 0.48 -1.69
CA LEU A 75 4.59 -0.51 -0.73
C LEU A 75 4.25 -0.14 0.71
N ALA A 76 4.05 1.15 1.01
CA ALA A 76 3.56 1.61 2.30
C ALA A 76 2.09 1.19 2.52
N LEU A 77 1.23 1.45 1.54
CA LEU A 77 -0.18 1.04 1.56
C LEU A 77 -0.35 -0.49 1.58
N LEU A 78 0.45 -1.22 0.78
CA LEU A 78 0.43 -2.69 0.79
C LEU A 78 0.88 -3.26 2.15
N ALA A 79 1.95 -2.70 2.74
CA ALA A 79 2.39 -3.11 4.06
C ALA A 79 1.30 -2.82 5.11
N PHE A 80 0.63 -1.68 5.02
CA PHE A 80 -0.48 -1.33 5.91
C PHE A 80 -1.65 -2.32 5.76
N PHE A 81 -2.11 -2.56 4.53
CA PHE A 81 -3.14 -3.55 4.21
C PHE A 81 -2.82 -4.93 4.80
N SER A 82 -1.59 -5.42 4.61
CA SER A 82 -1.18 -6.74 5.11
C SER A 82 -1.28 -6.89 6.63
N ARG A 83 -1.18 -5.79 7.41
CA ARG A 83 -1.30 -5.85 8.88
C ARG A 83 -2.72 -6.20 9.34
N PHE A 84 -3.74 -5.89 8.56
CA PHE A 84 -5.13 -6.16 8.91
C PHE A 84 -5.64 -7.45 8.29
N PHE A 85 -5.23 -7.76 7.06
CA PHE A 85 -5.79 -8.89 6.31
C PHE A 85 -4.89 -10.12 6.26
N CYS A 86 -3.61 -10.02 6.64
CA CYS A 86 -2.66 -11.14 6.58
C CYS A 86 -2.14 -11.58 7.96
N ARG A 87 -2.59 -10.95 9.06
CA ARG A 87 -2.31 -11.43 10.42
C ARG A 87 -3.33 -12.52 10.78
N ASN A 88 -3.10 -13.75 10.33
CA ASN A 88 -3.65 -15.01 10.88
C ASN A 88 -3.21 -16.23 10.03
N HIS A 89 -1.91 -16.36 9.71
CA HIS A 89 -1.31 -17.61 9.23
C HIS A 89 0.08 -17.79 9.84
#